data_AF-A0A832VU88-F1
#
_entry.id   AF-A0A832VU88-F1
#
_cell.length_a   1.000
_cell.length_b   1.000
_cell.length_c   1.000
_cell.angle_alpha   90.00
_cell.angle_beta   90.00
_cell.angle_gamma   90.00
#
_symmetry.space_group_name_H-M   'P 1'
#
loop_
_entity.id
_entity.type
_entity.pdbx_description
1 polymer ?
#
loop_
_entity_poly.entity_id
_entity_poly.type
_entity_poly.pdbx_seq_one_letter_code
_entity_poly.pdbx_strand_id
1 'polypeptide(L)'
;MVTNNKLYSKSLGVNGAVATTPPVRSGDSMVSCTVDFNSDKPWSTSGEPNKIDVQSAATHEFGHWLWLGHRPILWQQGTRLYIVAT
;
A
#
# COMPACT_ATOMS: atom_id res chain seq x y z
N MET A 1 14.48 -15.92 -6.56
CA MET A 1 13.94 -15.65 -5.21
C MET A 1 13.78 -14.14 -5.10
N VAL A 2 12.61 -13.65 -4.66
CA VAL A 2 12.45 -12.22 -4.34
C VAL A 2 13.33 -11.92 -3.13
N THR A 3 14.26 -11.00 -3.26
CA THR A 3 15.20 -10.65 -2.18
C THR A 3 15.19 -9.15 -1.94
N ASN A 4 15.57 -8.71 -0.74
CA ASN A 4 15.61 -7.28 -0.36
C ASN A 4 14.25 -6.57 -0.29
N ASN A 5 13.21 -7.26 0.17
CA ASN A 5 11.93 -6.61 0.46
C ASN A 5 12.07 -5.65 1.65
N LYS A 6 11.66 -4.39 1.48
CA LYS A 6 11.87 -3.34 2.49
C LYS A 6 10.65 -2.43 2.62
N LEU A 7 10.43 -1.96 3.84
CA LEU A 7 9.46 -0.92 4.14
C LEU A 7 10.22 0.34 4.54
N TYR A 8 9.83 1.47 3.98
CA TYR A 8 10.40 2.76 4.28
C TYR A 8 9.31 3.71 4.78
N SER A 9 9.73 4.68 5.59
CA SER A 9 8.93 5.86 5.87
C SER A 9 9.68 7.06 5.31
N LYS A 10 9.06 7.77 4.36
CA LYS A 10 9.64 8.96 3.73
C LYS A 10 8.53 9.91 3.29
N SER A 11 8.85 11.18 3.13
CA SER A 11 7.88 12.16 2.64
C SER A 11 7.54 11.85 1.18
N LEU A 12 6.25 11.74 0.89
CA LEU A 12 5.69 11.73 -0.47
C LEU A 12 4.95 13.05 -0.77
N GLY A 13 5.06 14.02 0.14
CA GLY A 13 4.33 15.29 0.12
C GLY A 13 3.02 15.24 0.91
N VAL A 14 2.62 16.37 1.49
CA VAL A 14 1.37 16.51 2.26
C VAL A 14 0.13 16.16 1.45
N ASN A 15 0.13 16.50 0.15
CA ASN A 15 -0.91 16.17 -0.82
C ASN A 15 -0.60 14.91 -1.64
N GLY A 16 0.49 14.22 -1.32
CA GLY A 16 0.89 12.98 -1.97
C GLY A 16 0.04 11.79 -1.54
N ALA A 17 0.31 10.66 -2.19
CA ALA A 17 -0.29 9.37 -1.87
C ALA A 17 -0.01 8.96 -0.41
N VAL A 18 -0.86 8.09 0.12
CA VAL A 18 -0.73 7.55 1.49
C VAL A 18 0.45 6.61 1.60
N ALA A 19 0.59 5.69 0.64
CA ALA A 19 1.77 4.85 0.46
C ALA A 19 1.96 4.56 -1.03
N THR A 20 3.14 4.06 -1.40
CA THR A 20 3.41 3.61 -2.76
C THR A 20 4.27 2.36 -2.77
N THR A 21 3.93 1.41 -3.65
CA THR A 21 4.75 0.23 -3.96
C THR A 21 5.27 0.30 -5.40
N PRO A 22 6.52 0.74 -5.63
CA PRO A 22 7.13 0.63 -6.95
C PRO A 22 7.46 -0.85 -7.27
N PRO A 23 7.02 -1.38 -8.42
CA PRO A 23 7.40 -2.73 -8.83
C PRO A 23 8.86 -2.74 -9.30
N VAL A 24 9.68 -3.66 -8.77
CA VAL A 24 11.02 -3.91 -9.30
C VAL A 24 11.03 -5.25 -10.02
N ARG A 25 11.21 -5.20 -11.34
CA ARG A 25 11.13 -6.36 -12.24
C ARG A 25 12.46 -6.61 -12.93
N SER A 26 12.73 -7.88 -13.21
CA SER A 26 13.75 -8.33 -14.17
C SER A 26 13.08 -9.30 -15.13
N GLY A 27 12.78 -8.85 -16.34
CA GLY A 27 11.91 -9.58 -17.28
C GLY A 27 10.52 -9.82 -16.67
N ASP A 28 10.06 -11.07 -16.74
CA ASP A 28 8.75 -11.49 -16.19
C ASP A 28 8.79 -11.78 -14.67
N SER A 29 9.98 -11.72 -14.06
CA SER A 29 10.15 -12.01 -12.64
C SER A 29 10.15 -10.74 -11.80
N MET A 30 9.40 -10.77 -10.70
CA MET A 30 9.54 -9.80 -9.63
C MET A 30 10.82 -10.10 -8.86
N VAL A 31 11.69 -9.10 -8.69
CA VAL A 31 13.00 -9.28 -8.05
C VAL A 31 13.06 -8.70 -6.65
N SER A 32 12.29 -7.65 -6.37
CA SER A 32 12.12 -7.08 -5.05
C SER A 32 10.80 -6.30 -4.95
N CYS A 33 10.26 -6.22 -3.74
CA CYS A 33 9.10 -5.41 -3.41
C CYS A 33 9.45 -4.41 -2.31
N THR A 34 9.16 -3.14 -2.52
CA THR A 34 9.36 -2.11 -1.49
C THR A 34 8.09 -1.30 -1.32
N VAL A 35 7.80 -0.90 -0.09
CA VAL A 35 6.71 0.04 0.22
C VAL A 35 7.31 1.30 0.83
N ASP A 36 6.86 2.46 0.35
CA ASP A 36 7.13 3.74 0.96
C ASP A 36 5.85 4.26 1.63
N PHE A 37 5.83 4.31 2.95
CA PHE A 37 4.77 4.98 3.71
C PHE A 37 5.04 6.48 3.77
N ASN A 38 4.05 7.30 3.41
CA ASN A 38 4.20 8.75 3.43
C ASN A 38 4.33 9.27 4.86
N SER A 39 5.52 9.74 5.24
CA SER A 39 5.78 10.28 6.59
C SER A 39 4.97 11.53 6.91
N ASP A 40 4.39 12.20 5.91
CA ASP A 40 3.60 13.42 6.10
C ASP A 40 2.13 13.13 6.48
N LYS A 41 1.73 11.85 6.50
CA LYS A 41 0.38 11.44 6.88
C LYS A 41 0.29 11.09 8.37
N PRO A 42 -0.85 11.35 9.02
CA PRO A 42 -1.05 10.97 10.41
C PRO A 42 -1.33 9.45 10.51
N TRP A 43 -0.36 8.68 10.99
CA TRP A 43 -0.45 7.22 11.12
C TRP A 43 -0.91 6.75 12.51
N SER A 44 -1.60 5.62 12.55
CA SER A 44 -1.98 4.91 13.77
C SER A 44 -1.67 3.42 13.66
N THR A 45 -1.26 2.82 14.78
CA THR A 45 -1.14 1.36 14.94
C THR A 45 -2.19 0.80 15.91
N SER A 46 -3.11 1.65 16.38
CA SER A 46 -4.09 1.35 17.44
C SER A 46 -5.53 1.70 17.05
N GLY A 47 -5.72 2.34 15.88
CA GLY A 47 -7.04 2.74 15.37
C GLY A 47 -7.53 4.09 15.90
N GLU A 48 -6.62 5.03 16.23
CA GLU A 48 -7.03 6.35 16.69
C GLU A 48 -7.86 7.10 15.62
N PRO A 49 -8.91 7.85 16.04
CA PRO A 49 -9.70 8.64 15.10
C PRO A 49 -8.85 9.62 14.30
N ASN A 50 -9.24 9.86 13.04
CA ASN A 50 -8.58 10.80 12.11
C ASN A 50 -7.13 10.45 11.74
N LYS A 51 -6.72 9.21 11.94
CA LYS A 51 -5.42 8.70 11.50
C LYS A 51 -5.60 7.52 10.54
N ILE A 52 -4.59 7.31 9.72
CA ILE A 52 -4.52 6.19 8.78
C ILE A 52 -3.97 4.97 9.52
N ASP A 53 -4.69 3.86 9.43
CA ASP A 53 -4.27 2.60 10.03
C ASP A 53 -3.11 1.97 9.23
N VAL A 54 -1.97 1.79 9.89
CA VAL A 54 -0.75 1.23 9.27
C VAL A 54 -0.99 -0.19 8.78
N GLN A 55 -1.75 -1.01 9.51
CA GLN A 55 -1.99 -2.40 9.13
C GLN A 55 -2.81 -2.49 7.84
N SER A 56 -3.86 -1.70 7.73
CA SER A 56 -4.74 -1.66 6.56
C SER A 56 -3.99 -1.16 5.32
N ALA A 57 -3.21 -0.08 5.47
CA ALA A 57 -2.38 0.43 4.37
C ALA A 57 -1.31 -0.59 3.95
N ALA A 58 -0.59 -1.19 4.90
CA ALA A 58 0.41 -2.22 4.59
C ALA A 58 -0.22 -3.43 3.86
N THR A 59 -1.41 -3.85 4.28
CA THR A 59 -2.13 -4.97 3.67
C THR A 59 -2.47 -4.68 2.21
N HIS A 60 -2.92 -3.46 1.90
CA HIS A 60 -3.16 -3.02 0.53
C HIS A 60 -1.87 -3.05 -0.30
N GLU A 61 -0.79 -2.47 0.21
CA GLU A 61 0.49 -2.41 -0.49
C GLU A 61 1.11 -3.81 -0.71
N PHE A 62 0.91 -4.74 0.22
CA PHE A 62 1.29 -6.15 0.04
C PHE A 62 0.46 -6.85 -1.04
N GLY A 63 -0.74 -6.37 -1.33
CA GLY A 63 -1.48 -6.79 -2.52
C GLY A 63 -0.69 -6.54 -3.81
N HIS A 64 0.01 -5.40 -3.91
CA HIS A 64 0.87 -5.10 -5.06
C HIS A 64 2.09 -6.02 -5.15
N TRP A 65 2.58 -6.53 -4.01
CA TRP A 65 3.65 -7.55 -3.99
C TRP A 65 3.19 -8.87 -4.60
N LEU A 66 1.88 -9.13 -4.55
CA LEU A 66 1.21 -10.27 -5.19
C LEU A 66 0.66 -9.93 -6.59
N TRP A 67 1.09 -8.79 -7.17
CA TRP A 67 0.65 -8.32 -8.48
C TRP A 67 -0.84 -7.97 -8.58
N LEU A 68 -1.50 -7.66 -7.46
CA LEU A 68 -2.87 -7.17 -7.49
C LEU A 68 -2.85 -5.69 -7.91
N GLY A 69 -3.66 -5.32 -8.90
CA GLY A 69 -3.87 -3.93 -9.28
C GLY A 69 -4.81 -3.20 -8.32
N HIS A 70 -4.81 -1.86 -8.38
CA HIS A 70 -5.90 -1.09 -7.77
C HIS A 70 -7.23 -1.45 -8.43
N ARG A 71 -8.27 -1.73 -7.65
CA ARG A 71 -9.63 -1.83 -8.18
C ARG A 71 -10.12 -0.41 -8.49
N PRO A 72 -10.50 -0.07 -9.73
CA PRO A 72 -11.27 1.13 -9.98
C PRO A 72 -12.61 0.96 -9.26
N ILE A 73 -12.91 1.81 -8.28
CA ILE A 73 -14.21 1.78 -7.62
C ILE A 73 -15.25 2.30 -8.63
N LEU A 74 -15.96 1.38 -9.27
CA LEU A 74 -17.27 1.60 -9.85
C LEU A 74 -18.25 1.00 -8.83
N TRP A 75 -18.99 1.85 -8.11
CA TRP A 75 -19.95 1.44 -7.08
C TRP A 75 -20.82 0.27 -7.54
N GLN A 76 -20.88 -0.83 -6.77
CA GLN A 76 -22.14 -1.56 -6.52
C GLN A 76 -22.01 -2.69 -5.46
N GLN A 77 -23.16 -2.88 -4.80
CA GLN A 77 -23.54 -3.80 -3.74
C GLN A 77 -22.94 -5.23 -3.78
N GLY A 78 -22.72 -5.77 -2.58
CA GLY A 78 -23.04 -7.17 -2.31
C GLY A 78 -22.03 -8.22 -2.76
N THR A 79 -20.83 -8.21 -2.19
CA THR A 79 -20.10 -9.39 -1.70
C THR A 79 -18.79 -8.90 -1.09
N ARG A 80 -18.57 -9.23 0.18
CA ARG A 80 -17.42 -8.74 0.96
C ARG A 80 -16.11 -9.25 0.34
N LEU A 81 -15.32 -8.33 -0.22
CA LEU A 81 -13.87 -8.36 -0.15
C LEU A 81 -13.39 -6.90 -0.15
N TYR A 82 -13.09 -6.39 1.04
CA TYR A 82 -12.57 -5.04 1.23
C TYR A 82 -11.05 -5.08 1.09
N ILE A 83 -10.54 -4.54 -0.02
CA ILE A 83 -9.22 -3.91 -0.03
C ILE A 83 -9.52 -2.46 -0.36
N VAL A 84 -9.64 -1.65 0.70
CA VAL A 84 -9.75 -0.20 0.62
C VAL A 84 -8.53 0.33 1.34
N ALA A 85 -7.46 0.67 0.61
CA ALA A 85 -6.60 1.76 1.05
C ALA A 85 -7.25 3.06 0.62
N THR A 86 -7.54 3.88 1.61
CA THR A 86 -7.98 5.28 1.49
C THR A 86 -6.93 6.13 0.80
#